data_AF-A0A819VZ53-F1
#
_entry.id   AF-A0A819VZ53-F1
#
_cell.length_a   1.000
_cell.length_b   1.000
_cell.length_c   1.000
_cell.angle_alpha   90.00
_cell.angle_beta   90.00
_cell.angle_gamma   90.00
#
_symmetry.space_group_name_H-M   'P 1'
#
loop_
_entity.id
_entity.type
_entity.pdbx_description
1 polymer ?
#
loop_
_entity_poly.entity_id
_entity_poly.type
_entity_poly.pdbx_seq_one_letter_code
_entity_poly.pdbx_strand_id
1 'polypeptide(L)'
;MKFWCAAAKSAKQQKSLDKKAMKSDDSLSSSASYATISSISMQKSDSGFSDSASSIHASCFEQILVVERTYHENIKEYISKYSRPLRRYLNPTEIVDLFQNIEKISAISQTIVRQCDRFIDKGIDNTTRMPISIIYQPCFDIMMDSYITYISRSVKIQDIIKQYCHKIGYLLQIPIEVVIRELTEFVLLPIRHICILNDLFQLFLIDSSDSMNSIDSNIIQNIRFLSKQAYVILQLLCHGQISVSQSSQCIKRESDLSSIVVLQCVNKEPWEPKQMELFESKLLFTKTKQTSSICLSNVVHVEEDCSNEELCLIVASTMSTVSRYSSIKLIRIYIRFENQNDYIMWLNYLKNAVKKAKDQNWSMKNEVVI
;
A
#
# COMPACT_ATOMS: atom_id res chain seq x y z
N MET A 1 11.72 10.03 9.22
CA MET A 1 11.97 8.87 8.33
C MET A 1 13.20 8.03 8.78
N LYS A 2 13.41 7.82 10.09
CA LYS A 2 14.58 7.07 10.65
C LYS A 2 14.22 5.90 11.60
N PHE A 3 12.94 5.64 11.86
CA PHE A 3 12.53 4.69 12.91
C PHE A 3 12.37 3.23 12.46
N TRP A 4 12.20 2.95 11.16
CA TRP A 4 11.93 1.59 10.67
C TRP A 4 13.18 0.71 10.46
N CYS A 5 14.40 1.26 10.55
CA CYS A 5 15.64 0.47 10.46
C CYS A 5 16.19 0.00 11.82
N ALA A 6 15.62 0.43 12.95
CA ALA A 6 16.19 0.17 14.28
C ALA A 6 15.84 -1.24 14.82
N ALA A 7 14.65 -1.75 14.52
CA ALA A 7 14.20 -3.05 15.02
C ALA A 7 15.06 -4.23 14.52
N ALA A 8 15.59 -4.16 13.30
CA ALA A 8 16.48 -5.18 12.74
C ALA A 8 17.92 -5.13 13.29
N LYS A 9 18.36 -3.99 13.85
CA LYS A 9 19.71 -3.83 14.42
C LYS A 9 19.80 -4.30 15.88
N SER A 10 18.73 -4.17 16.66
CA SER A 10 18.74 -4.53 18.09
C SER A 10 18.89 -6.04 18.32
N ALA A 11 18.43 -6.89 17.39
CA ALA A 11 18.58 -8.35 17.48
C ALA A 11 20.00 -8.84 17.16
N LYS A 12 20.84 -8.04 16.48
CA LYS A 12 22.24 -8.39 16.18
C LYS A 12 23.23 -7.98 17.27
N GLN A 13 22.92 -6.94 18.06
CA GLN A 13 23.83 -6.48 19.12
C GLN A 13 23.73 -7.31 20.41
N GLN A 14 22.60 -7.96 20.69
CA GLN A 14 22.49 -8.85 21.86
C GLN A 14 23.30 -10.15 21.71
N LYS A 15 23.52 -10.64 20.48
CA LYS A 15 24.31 -11.86 20.22
C LYS A 15 25.83 -11.65 20.09
N SER A 16 26.32 -10.40 20.08
CA SER A 16 27.76 -10.11 19.99
C SER A 16 28.40 -9.68 21.31
N LEU A 17 27.64 -9.60 22.41
CA LEU A 17 28.16 -9.18 23.72
C LEU A 17 28.54 -10.36 24.65
N ASP A 18 28.18 -11.61 24.32
CA ASP A 18 28.59 -12.80 25.09
C ASP A 18 29.86 -13.49 24.57
N LYS A 19 30.53 -12.93 23.55
CA LYS A 19 31.81 -13.44 23.03
C LYS A 19 32.75 -12.31 22.64
N LYS A 20 33.34 -11.63 23.62
CA LYS A 20 34.73 -11.12 23.60
C LYS A 20 35.02 -10.29 24.86
N ALA A 21 35.46 -10.98 25.90
CA ALA A 21 36.47 -10.40 26.79
C ALA A 21 37.86 -10.63 26.16
N MET A 22 38.76 -9.67 26.37
CA MET A 22 40.19 -9.60 26.00
C MET A 22 40.59 -8.85 24.72
N LYS A 23 41.31 -7.75 24.99
CA LYS A 23 42.36 -7.01 24.25
C LYS A 23 41.98 -5.75 23.44
N SER A 24 42.11 -4.62 24.14
CA SER A 24 42.93 -3.41 23.87
C SER A 24 42.95 -2.72 22.50
N ASP A 25 42.55 -1.44 22.57
CA ASP A 25 43.11 -0.17 22.06
C ASP A 25 43.21 0.20 20.55
N ASP A 26 42.69 1.43 20.34
CA ASP A 26 42.97 2.50 19.37
C ASP A 26 42.71 2.37 17.87
N SER A 27 41.71 3.12 17.37
CA SER A 27 41.88 4.44 16.73
C SER A 27 40.71 4.82 15.78
N LEU A 28 40.46 6.13 15.69
CA LEU A 28 39.41 6.80 14.91
C LEU A 28 39.56 6.64 13.39
N SER A 29 38.45 6.51 12.66
CA SER A 29 38.10 7.44 11.56
C SER A 29 36.75 7.11 10.90
N SER A 30 36.10 8.19 10.48
CA SER A 30 34.84 8.28 9.76
C SER A 30 34.92 7.77 8.32
N SER A 31 33.88 7.09 7.83
CA SER A 31 33.29 7.37 6.50
C SER A 31 32.02 6.55 6.30
N ALA A 32 30.97 7.23 5.85
CA ALA A 32 29.73 6.62 5.39
C ALA A 32 29.94 6.11 3.98
N SER A 33 29.73 4.81 3.76
CA SER A 33 29.59 4.20 2.45
C SER A 33 28.25 3.49 2.34
N TYR A 34 27.49 3.88 1.33
CA TYR A 34 26.30 3.19 0.87
C TYR A 34 26.73 1.85 0.26
N ALA A 35 26.21 0.75 0.81
CA ALA A 35 26.43 -0.59 0.26
C ALA A 35 25.08 -1.26 -0.02
N THR A 36 24.79 -1.32 -1.31
CA THR A 36 23.86 -2.19 -2.03
C THR A 36 23.92 -3.63 -1.49
N ILE A 37 22.79 -4.17 -1.05
CA ILE A 37 22.66 -5.61 -0.78
C ILE A 37 22.24 -6.28 -2.09
N SER A 38 23.25 -6.72 -2.84
CA SER A 38 23.09 -7.65 -3.96
C SER A 38 24.29 -8.60 -3.95
N SER A 39 24.19 -9.67 -3.15
CA SER A 39 25.07 -10.84 -3.25
C SER A 39 24.60 -11.96 -2.30
N ILE A 40 23.66 -12.77 -2.78
CA ILE A 40 23.47 -14.12 -2.26
C ILE A 40 24.60 -14.96 -2.88
N SER A 41 25.66 -15.22 -2.12
CA SER A 41 26.66 -16.22 -2.51
C SER A 41 26.10 -17.61 -2.20
N MET A 42 25.83 -18.41 -3.23
CA MET A 42 25.59 -19.84 -3.08
C MET A 42 26.86 -20.51 -2.57
N GLN A 43 26.88 -20.89 -1.30
CA GLN A 43 27.77 -21.94 -0.83
C GLN A 43 27.06 -23.27 -1.02
N LYS A 44 27.60 -24.10 -1.93
CA LYS A 44 27.29 -25.53 -2.03
C LYS A 44 27.76 -26.20 -0.74
N SER A 45 26.82 -26.81 -0.01
CA SER A 45 27.12 -27.92 0.89
C SER A 45 26.18 -29.07 0.52
N ASP A 46 26.75 -30.05 -0.17
CA ASP A 46 26.17 -31.38 -0.37
C ASP A 46 26.11 -32.09 0.99
N SER A 47 24.89 -32.38 1.47
CA SER A 47 24.45 -33.63 2.12
C SER A 47 23.20 -33.39 2.98
N GLY A 48 22.13 -34.15 2.72
CA GLY A 48 20.99 -34.30 3.64
C GLY A 48 19.76 -33.45 3.32
N PHE A 49 18.95 -33.90 2.37
CA PHE A 49 17.60 -33.39 2.10
C PHE A 49 16.63 -33.72 3.24
N SER A 50 16.17 -32.73 4.03
CA SER A 50 14.80 -32.64 4.61
C SER A 50 14.54 -31.44 5.56
N ASP A 51 15.54 -30.68 6.00
CA ASP A 51 15.36 -29.70 7.10
C ASP A 51 15.08 -28.22 6.70
N SER A 52 14.91 -27.90 5.41
CA SER A 52 14.80 -26.50 4.97
C SER A 52 13.41 -25.88 5.12
N ALA A 53 12.32 -26.65 4.99
CA ALA A 53 10.96 -26.10 5.01
C ALA A 53 10.47 -25.76 6.44
N SER A 54 10.84 -26.57 7.44
CA SER A 54 10.49 -26.32 8.85
C SER A 54 11.15 -25.04 9.39
N SER A 55 12.38 -24.76 8.96
CA SER A 55 13.16 -23.55 9.29
C SER A 55 12.52 -22.25 8.78
N ILE A 56 11.93 -22.25 7.58
CA ILE A 56 11.33 -21.05 6.98
C ILE A 56 9.93 -20.79 7.55
N HIS A 57 9.13 -21.83 7.81
CA HIS A 57 7.82 -21.69 8.49
C HIS A 57 7.96 -21.15 9.92
N ALA A 58 8.96 -21.62 10.67
CA ALA A 58 9.34 -21.07 11.97
C ALA A 58 9.60 -19.56 11.90
N SER A 59 10.39 -19.15 10.90
CA SER A 59 10.73 -17.76 10.63
C SER A 59 9.52 -16.91 10.22
N CYS A 60 8.58 -17.45 9.46
CA CYS A 60 7.36 -16.73 9.07
C CYS A 60 6.42 -16.46 10.26
N PHE A 61 6.26 -17.44 11.16
CA PHE A 61 5.47 -17.22 12.37
C PHE A 61 6.09 -16.17 13.30
N GLU A 62 7.40 -16.24 13.53
CA GLU A 62 8.12 -15.22 14.31
C GLU A 62 7.92 -13.82 13.71
N GLN A 63 7.94 -13.70 12.39
CA GLN A 63 7.66 -12.43 11.70
C GLN A 63 6.22 -11.95 11.91
N ILE A 64 5.22 -12.83 11.80
CA ILE A 64 3.82 -12.48 12.08
C ILE A 64 3.67 -12.00 13.53
N LEU A 65 4.28 -12.70 14.49
CA LEU A 65 4.26 -12.32 15.90
C LEU A 65 4.87 -10.93 16.11
N VAL A 66 6.04 -10.67 15.53
CA VAL A 66 6.71 -9.36 15.62
C VAL A 66 5.86 -8.26 15.01
N VAL A 67 5.24 -8.51 13.85
CA VAL A 67 4.35 -7.55 13.19
C VAL A 67 3.14 -7.24 14.06
N GLU A 68 2.44 -8.27 14.57
CA GLU A 68 1.24 -8.08 15.38
C GLU A 68 1.54 -7.37 16.70
N ARG A 69 2.61 -7.74 17.41
CA ARG A 69 3.03 -7.05 18.64
C ARG A 69 3.41 -5.59 18.38
N THR A 70 4.19 -5.34 17.33
CA THR A 70 4.62 -3.98 16.96
C THR A 70 3.42 -3.12 16.57
N TYR A 71 2.51 -3.68 15.77
CA TYR A 71 1.28 -3.01 15.39
C TYR A 71 0.41 -2.68 16.60
N HIS A 72 0.21 -3.65 17.51
CA HIS A 72 -0.60 -3.48 18.72
C HIS A 72 -0.06 -2.37 19.62
N GLU A 73 1.24 -2.35 19.90
CA GLU A 73 1.82 -1.32 20.76
C GLU A 73 1.76 0.06 20.10
N ASN A 74 2.06 0.16 18.80
CA ASN A 74 1.96 1.42 18.07
C ASN A 74 0.53 1.97 18.09
N ILE A 75 -0.47 1.16 17.73
CA ILE A 75 -1.86 1.63 17.67
C ILE A 75 -2.38 2.04 19.06
N LYS A 76 -1.99 1.31 20.10
CA LYS A 76 -2.32 1.60 21.50
C LYS A 76 -1.68 2.90 21.99
N GLU A 77 -0.41 3.14 21.63
CA GLU A 77 0.28 4.41 21.92
C GLU A 77 -0.49 5.57 21.30
N TYR A 78 -0.79 5.52 19.99
CA TYR A 78 -1.53 6.58 19.33
C TYR A 78 -2.96 6.77 19.86
N ILE A 79 -3.68 5.70 20.22
CA ILE A 79 -4.99 5.79 20.88
C ILE A 79 -4.87 6.54 22.21
N SER A 80 -3.84 6.24 23.00
CA SER A 80 -3.60 6.91 24.28
C SER A 80 -3.21 8.38 24.12
N LYS A 81 -2.47 8.70 23.05
CA LYS A 81 -1.98 10.04 22.75
C LYS A 81 -3.02 10.96 22.10
N TYR A 82 -3.87 10.42 21.22
CA TYR A 82 -4.80 11.20 20.42
C TYR A 82 -6.27 10.87 20.68
N SER A 83 -6.69 9.62 20.42
CA SER A 83 -8.12 9.25 20.48
C SER A 83 -8.74 9.56 21.86
N ARG A 84 -8.13 9.04 22.93
CA ARG A 84 -8.70 9.17 24.28
C ARG A 84 -8.69 10.61 24.82
N PRO A 85 -7.61 11.39 24.68
CA PRO A 85 -7.63 12.79 25.13
C PRO A 85 -8.61 13.66 24.35
N LEU A 86 -8.70 13.47 23.03
CA LEU A 86 -9.55 14.31 22.18
C LEU A 86 -11.05 14.09 22.41
N ARG A 87 -11.47 12.95 22.96
CA ARG A 87 -12.87 12.70 23.36
C ARG A 87 -13.43 13.71 24.37
N ARG A 88 -12.55 14.37 25.13
CA ARG A 88 -12.98 15.39 26.10
C ARG A 88 -13.29 16.74 25.45
N TYR A 89 -12.82 16.95 24.23
CA TYR A 89 -12.80 18.26 23.56
C TYR A 89 -13.56 18.28 22.23
N LEU A 90 -13.69 17.13 21.58
CA LEU A 90 -14.38 16.98 20.32
C LEU A 90 -15.76 16.36 20.53
N ASN A 91 -16.70 16.74 19.67
CA ASN A 91 -18.03 16.17 19.68
C ASN A 91 -17.99 14.71 19.19
N PRO A 92 -18.96 13.86 19.55
CA PRO A 92 -18.96 12.45 19.16
C PRO A 92 -18.83 12.23 17.65
N THR A 93 -19.46 13.07 16.83
CA THR A 93 -19.37 13.00 15.36
C THR A 93 -17.94 13.26 14.87
N GLU A 94 -17.27 14.29 15.41
CA GLU A 94 -15.88 14.62 15.05
C GLU A 94 -14.93 13.48 15.42
N ILE A 95 -15.15 12.84 16.58
CA ILE A 95 -14.40 11.67 17.02
C ILE A 95 -14.58 10.48 16.07
N VAL A 96 -15.83 10.22 15.65
CA VAL A 96 -16.14 9.14 14.70
C VAL A 96 -15.54 9.43 13.33
N ASP A 97 -15.55 10.68 12.88
CA ASP A 97 -14.97 11.07 11.60
C ASP A 97 -13.43 10.93 11.59
N LEU A 98 -12.77 11.31 12.68
CA LEU A 98 -11.31 11.24 12.83
C LEU A 98 -10.78 9.83 13.09
N PHE A 99 -11.42 9.08 13.98
CA PHE A 99 -10.88 7.82 14.50
C PHE A 99 -11.71 6.59 14.13
N GLN A 100 -12.91 6.78 13.57
CA GLN A 100 -13.80 5.71 13.10
C GLN A 100 -13.93 4.58 14.14
N ASN A 101 -13.62 3.35 13.74
CA ASN A 101 -13.60 2.15 14.58
C ASN A 101 -12.17 1.71 14.98
N ILE A 102 -11.19 2.62 15.04
CA ILE A 102 -9.77 2.28 15.30
C ILE A 102 -9.57 1.58 16.65
N GLU A 103 -10.35 1.94 17.68
CA GLU A 103 -10.27 1.27 18.98
C GLU A 103 -10.80 -0.17 18.93
N LYS A 104 -11.80 -0.43 18.09
CA LYS A 104 -12.26 -1.80 17.83
C LYS A 104 -11.16 -2.61 17.15
N ILE A 105 -10.47 -2.02 16.18
CA ILE A 105 -9.32 -2.66 15.51
C ILE A 105 -8.18 -2.94 16.51
N SER A 106 -7.88 -2.00 17.40
CA SER A 106 -6.88 -2.21 18.46
C SER A 106 -7.24 -3.36 19.41
N ALA A 107 -8.52 -3.50 19.79
CA ALA A 107 -8.99 -4.61 20.61
C ALA A 107 -8.89 -5.96 19.90
N ILE A 108 -9.14 -6.00 18.59
CA ILE A 108 -8.95 -7.20 17.76
C ILE A 108 -7.48 -7.59 17.71
N SER A 109 -6.59 -6.63 17.44
CA SER A 109 -5.13 -6.86 17.45
C SER A 109 -4.64 -7.36 18.82
N GLN A 110 -5.16 -6.82 19.93
CA GLN A 110 -4.85 -7.34 21.26
C GLN A 110 -5.25 -8.81 21.42
N THR A 111 -6.40 -9.19 20.85
CA THR A 111 -6.88 -10.57 20.89
C THR A 111 -5.96 -11.48 20.09
N ILE A 112 -5.54 -11.06 18.90
CA ILE A 112 -4.59 -11.79 18.04
C ILE A 112 -3.26 -11.98 18.77
N VAL A 113 -2.66 -10.92 19.33
CA VAL A 113 -1.40 -11.00 20.09
C VAL A 113 -1.52 -12.00 21.25
N ARG A 114 -2.62 -11.97 22.00
CA ARG A 114 -2.86 -12.94 23.09
C ARG A 114 -2.97 -14.38 22.59
N GLN A 115 -3.51 -14.62 21.39
CA GLN A 115 -3.53 -15.95 20.81
C GLN A 115 -2.12 -16.40 20.44
N CYS A 116 -1.31 -15.51 19.87
CA CYS A 116 0.09 -15.80 19.58
C CYS A 116 0.88 -16.12 20.87
N ASP A 117 0.69 -15.33 21.94
CA ASP A 117 1.38 -15.55 23.22
C ASP A 117 0.98 -16.89 23.86
N ARG A 118 -0.33 -17.20 23.88
CA ARG A 118 -0.84 -18.50 24.37
C ARG A 118 -0.29 -19.69 23.60
N PHE A 119 0.04 -19.49 22.33
CA PHE A 119 0.63 -20.54 21.51
C PHE A 119 2.08 -20.82 21.92
N ILE A 120 2.86 -19.76 22.16
CA ILE A 120 4.24 -19.85 22.68
C ILE A 120 4.24 -20.52 24.06
N ASP A 121 3.34 -20.11 24.96
CA ASP A 121 3.25 -20.64 26.33
C ASP A 121 2.94 -22.14 26.38
N LYS A 122 2.32 -22.70 25.33
CA LYS A 122 2.02 -24.13 25.21
C LYS A 122 3.22 -24.98 24.80
N GLY A 123 4.41 -24.39 24.62
CA GLY A 123 5.63 -25.11 24.26
C GLY A 123 5.53 -25.77 22.89
N ILE A 124 4.73 -25.21 21.98
CA ILE A 124 4.72 -25.67 20.60
C ILE A 124 6.00 -25.11 19.97
N ASP A 125 7.00 -25.99 19.88
CA ASP A 125 8.33 -25.66 19.38
C ASP A 125 8.25 -24.93 18.04
N ASN A 126 9.18 -23.99 17.81
CA ASN A 126 9.27 -23.20 16.57
C ASN A 126 9.35 -24.06 15.30
N THR A 127 9.60 -25.37 15.43
CA THR A 127 9.65 -26.35 14.35
C THR A 127 8.26 -26.83 13.88
N THR A 128 7.21 -26.59 14.65
CA THR A 128 5.85 -27.06 14.35
C THR A 128 5.14 -26.08 13.43
N ARG A 129 4.81 -26.51 12.21
CA ARG A 129 4.04 -25.70 11.24
C ARG A 129 2.70 -25.31 11.86
N MET A 130 2.56 -24.03 12.18
CA MET A 130 1.37 -23.52 12.84
C MET A 130 0.34 -23.04 11.80
N PRO A 131 -0.90 -23.52 11.85
CA PRO A 131 -1.99 -23.00 11.02
C PRO A 131 -2.36 -21.57 11.42
N ILE A 132 -2.42 -20.66 10.44
CA ILE A 132 -2.85 -19.26 10.61
C ILE A 132 -4.27 -19.20 11.23
N SER A 133 -5.13 -20.15 10.88
CA SER A 133 -6.48 -20.30 11.43
C SER A 133 -6.52 -20.38 12.95
N ILE A 134 -5.53 -20.99 13.61
CA ILE A 134 -5.53 -21.05 15.08
C ILE A 134 -5.48 -19.64 15.70
N ILE A 135 -4.75 -18.72 15.06
CA ILE A 135 -4.57 -17.36 15.55
C ILE A 135 -5.76 -16.47 15.17
N TYR A 136 -6.14 -16.49 13.89
CA TYR A 136 -7.04 -15.47 13.34
C TYR A 136 -8.50 -15.91 13.36
N GLN A 137 -8.81 -17.22 13.24
CA GLN A 137 -10.19 -17.72 13.17
C GLN A 137 -11.08 -17.22 14.32
N PRO A 138 -10.64 -17.15 15.59
CA PRO A 138 -11.50 -16.73 16.69
C PRO A 138 -12.07 -15.31 16.55
N CYS A 139 -11.42 -14.45 15.77
CA CYS A 139 -11.85 -13.07 15.57
C CYS A 139 -11.92 -12.67 14.08
N PHE A 140 -11.87 -13.63 13.16
CA PHE A 140 -11.65 -13.34 11.74
C PHE A 140 -12.78 -12.51 11.12
N ASP A 141 -14.03 -12.92 11.31
CA ASP A 141 -15.18 -12.21 10.72
C ASP A 141 -15.26 -10.77 11.25
N ILE A 142 -15.05 -10.60 12.56
CA ILE A 142 -15.06 -9.28 13.21
C ILE A 142 -13.89 -8.43 12.72
N MET A 143 -12.72 -9.03 12.49
CA MET A 143 -11.56 -8.38 11.89
C MET A 143 -11.92 -7.89 10.49
N MET A 144 -12.43 -8.76 9.63
CA MET A 144 -12.76 -8.41 8.24
C MET A 144 -13.76 -7.26 8.17
N ASP A 145 -14.87 -7.34 8.90
CA ASP A 145 -15.87 -6.26 8.93
C ASP A 145 -15.28 -4.94 9.42
N SER A 146 -14.42 -5.00 10.44
CA SER A 146 -13.83 -3.79 11.03
C SER A 146 -12.83 -3.14 10.08
N TYR A 147 -11.99 -3.92 9.41
CA TYR A 147 -11.05 -3.39 8.42
C TYR A 147 -11.76 -2.90 7.14
N ILE A 148 -12.79 -3.59 6.65
CA ILE A 148 -13.58 -3.13 5.49
C ILE A 148 -14.23 -1.77 5.80
N THR A 149 -14.85 -1.65 6.97
CA THR A 149 -15.46 -0.40 7.42
C THR A 149 -14.42 0.72 7.50
N TYR A 150 -13.24 0.42 8.05
CA TYR A 150 -12.18 1.41 8.20
C TYR A 150 -11.59 1.86 6.86
N ILE A 151 -11.21 0.90 6.01
CA ILE A 151 -10.60 1.13 4.69
C ILE A 151 -11.55 1.95 3.82
N SER A 152 -12.82 1.57 3.69
CA SER A 152 -13.79 2.28 2.86
C SER A 152 -13.95 3.77 3.20
N ARG A 153 -13.75 4.15 4.47
CA ARG A 153 -13.87 5.54 4.96
C ARG A 153 -12.53 6.27 5.06
N SER A 154 -11.41 5.55 4.99
CA SER A 154 -10.06 6.09 5.14
C SER A 154 -9.68 7.09 4.05
N VAL A 155 -10.34 7.09 2.90
CA VAL A 155 -10.06 8.04 1.81
C VAL A 155 -10.31 9.50 2.23
N LYS A 156 -11.31 9.74 3.09
CA LYS A 156 -11.69 11.10 3.53
C LYS A 156 -10.87 11.61 4.71
N ILE A 157 -10.09 10.74 5.34
CA ILE A 157 -9.52 11.00 6.65
C ILE A 157 -8.40 12.04 6.60
N GLN A 158 -7.68 12.16 5.48
CA GLN A 158 -6.66 13.20 5.31
C GLN A 158 -7.28 14.59 5.23
N ASP A 159 -8.42 14.74 4.57
CA ASP A 159 -9.13 16.01 4.47
C ASP A 159 -9.68 16.40 5.85
N ILE A 160 -10.22 15.42 6.59
CA ILE A 160 -10.65 15.57 7.97
C ILE A 160 -9.47 15.99 8.87
N ILE A 161 -8.31 15.31 8.80
CA ILE A 161 -7.12 15.69 9.57
C ILE A 161 -6.70 17.12 9.25
N LYS A 162 -6.66 17.52 7.97
CA LYS A 162 -6.33 18.90 7.56
C LYS A 162 -7.35 19.91 8.08
N GLN A 163 -8.63 19.57 8.09
CA GLN A 163 -9.69 20.43 8.61
C GLN A 163 -9.55 20.64 10.13
N TYR A 164 -9.19 19.59 10.88
CA TYR A 164 -9.14 19.63 12.34
C TYR A 164 -7.74 19.87 12.91
N CYS A 165 -6.67 19.91 12.11
CA CYS A 165 -5.28 19.95 12.61
C CYS A 165 -4.98 21.16 13.48
N HIS A 166 -5.50 22.34 13.13
CA HIS A 166 -5.35 23.56 13.93
C HIS A 166 -6.04 23.42 15.30
N LYS A 167 -7.28 22.92 15.30
CA LYS A 167 -8.06 22.67 16.52
C LYS A 167 -7.36 21.64 17.41
N ILE A 168 -6.91 20.53 16.84
CA ILE A 168 -6.21 19.46 17.57
C ILE A 168 -4.87 19.95 18.11
N GLY A 169 -4.08 20.68 17.32
CA GLY A 169 -2.79 21.24 17.74
C GLY A 169 -2.95 22.21 18.91
N TYR A 170 -3.98 23.06 18.87
CA TYR A 170 -4.32 23.93 19.99
C TYR A 170 -4.71 23.15 21.26
N LEU A 171 -5.63 22.18 21.13
CA LEU A 171 -6.14 21.39 22.26
C LEU A 171 -5.06 20.54 22.94
N LEU A 172 -4.13 20.00 22.17
CA LEU A 172 -3.05 19.13 22.67
C LEU A 172 -1.76 19.89 22.95
N GLN A 173 -1.68 21.19 22.63
CA GLN A 173 -0.47 22.01 22.70
C GLN A 173 0.71 21.41 21.89
N ILE A 174 0.40 20.89 20.70
CA ILE A 174 1.36 20.27 19.78
C ILE A 174 1.44 21.11 18.50
N PRO A 175 2.64 21.34 17.92
CA PRO A 175 2.78 22.02 16.63
C PRO A 175 1.94 21.35 15.53
N ILE A 176 1.32 22.16 14.67
CA ILE A 176 0.36 21.69 13.65
C ILE A 176 1.02 20.70 12.69
N GLU A 177 2.29 20.92 12.32
CA GLU A 177 3.04 20.05 11.42
C GLU A 177 3.26 18.66 12.04
N VAL A 178 3.46 18.62 13.36
CA VAL A 178 3.60 17.38 14.13
C VAL A 178 2.25 16.66 14.19
N VAL A 179 1.15 17.38 14.44
CA VAL A 179 -0.21 16.83 14.44
C VAL A 179 -0.55 16.20 13.09
N ILE A 180 -0.35 16.93 11.98
CA ILE A 180 -0.65 16.43 10.63
C ILE A 180 0.16 15.16 10.37
N ARG A 181 1.47 15.18 10.64
CA ARG A 181 2.35 14.03 10.40
C ARG A 181 1.91 12.81 11.22
N GLU A 182 1.73 12.98 12.52
CA GLU A 182 1.49 11.88 13.45
C GLU A 182 0.07 11.34 13.36
N LEU A 183 -0.95 12.18 13.14
CA LEU A 183 -2.31 11.68 12.86
C LEU A 183 -2.40 10.98 11.51
N THR A 184 -1.70 11.49 10.49
CA THR A 184 -1.64 10.79 9.19
C THR A 184 -1.00 9.43 9.36
N GLU A 185 0.11 9.34 10.10
CA GLU A 185 0.77 8.07 10.39
C GLU A 185 -0.16 7.13 11.18
N PHE A 186 -0.79 7.62 12.24
CA PHE A 186 -1.73 6.86 13.07
C PHE A 186 -2.84 6.23 12.23
N VAL A 187 -3.48 7.05 11.39
CA VAL A 187 -4.62 6.61 10.62
C VAL A 187 -4.23 5.64 9.49
N LEU A 188 -3.00 5.74 8.99
CA LEU A 188 -2.47 4.80 8.00
C LEU A 188 -2.00 3.47 8.62
N LEU A 189 -1.84 3.37 9.95
CA LEU A 189 -1.35 2.14 10.59
C LEU A 189 -2.18 0.90 10.25
N PRO A 190 -3.52 0.89 10.37
CA PRO A 190 -4.32 -0.29 10.00
C PRO A 190 -4.17 -0.66 8.52
N ILE A 191 -4.08 0.33 7.63
CA ILE A 191 -3.92 0.11 6.18
C ILE A 191 -2.56 -0.54 5.88
N ARG A 192 -1.49 -0.06 6.52
CA ARG A 192 -0.15 -0.67 6.36
C ARG A 192 -0.12 -2.07 6.96
N HIS A 193 -0.76 -2.27 8.11
CA HIS A 193 -0.81 -3.56 8.79
C HIS A 193 -1.37 -4.66 7.88
N ILE A 194 -2.52 -4.42 7.24
CA ILE A 194 -3.14 -5.43 6.39
C ILE A 194 -2.30 -5.75 5.13
N CYS A 195 -1.58 -4.77 4.59
CA CYS A 195 -0.65 -4.99 3.49
C CYS A 195 0.53 -5.88 3.91
N ILE A 196 1.15 -5.58 5.06
CA ILE A 196 2.27 -6.38 5.59
C ILE A 196 1.81 -7.81 5.90
N LEU A 197 0.64 -7.98 6.52
CA LEU A 197 0.07 -9.30 6.78
C LEU A 197 -0.16 -10.10 5.51
N ASN A 198 -0.67 -9.48 4.45
CA ASN A 198 -0.81 -10.15 3.17
C ASN A 198 0.54 -10.65 2.64
N ASP A 199 1.59 -9.83 2.69
CA ASP A 199 2.90 -10.22 2.19
C ASP A 199 3.47 -11.41 2.98
N LEU A 200 3.34 -11.39 4.31
CA LEU A 200 3.71 -12.52 5.17
C LEU A 200 2.89 -13.78 4.88
N PHE A 201 1.59 -13.65 4.63
CA PHE A 201 0.72 -14.77 4.29
C PHE A 201 1.00 -15.35 2.90
N GLN A 202 1.44 -14.54 1.94
CA GLN A 202 1.89 -15.05 0.64
C GLN A 202 3.19 -15.84 0.77
N LEU A 203 4.13 -15.39 1.61
CA LEU A 203 5.33 -16.18 1.92
C LEU A 203 4.96 -17.52 2.56
N PHE A 204 4.03 -17.50 3.51
CA PHE A 204 3.50 -18.72 4.14
C PHE A 204 2.86 -19.70 3.12
N LEU A 205 2.22 -19.17 2.06
CA LEU A 205 1.64 -19.99 0.98
C LEU A 205 2.71 -20.66 0.10
N ILE A 206 3.76 -19.93 -0.26
CA ILE A 206 4.83 -20.42 -1.14
C ILE A 206 5.53 -21.64 -0.52
N ASP A 207 5.66 -21.65 0.81
CA ASP A 207 6.29 -22.75 1.53
C ASP A 207 5.33 -23.89 1.90
N SER A 208 4.03 -23.75 1.63
CA SER A 208 3.03 -24.79 1.86
C SER A 208 2.79 -25.64 0.61
N SER A 209 3.74 -26.49 0.22
CA SER A 209 3.58 -27.44 -0.90
C SER A 209 2.52 -28.52 -0.64
N ASP A 210 2.19 -28.77 0.63
CA ASP A 210 1.22 -29.79 1.05
C ASP A 210 -0.09 -29.18 1.57
N SER A 211 -1.20 -29.79 1.12
CA SER A 211 -2.61 -29.52 1.39
C SER A 211 -2.86 -28.52 2.51
N MET A 212 -2.95 -27.24 2.14
CA MET A 212 -3.42 -26.21 3.06
C MET A 212 -4.84 -26.52 3.52
N ASN A 213 -5.12 -26.34 4.81
CA ASN A 213 -6.49 -26.43 5.28
C ASN A 213 -7.33 -25.36 4.57
N SER A 214 -8.55 -25.73 4.14
CA SER A 214 -9.54 -24.84 3.54
C SER A 214 -9.76 -23.54 4.33
N ILE A 215 -9.65 -23.60 5.66
CA ILE A 215 -9.80 -22.44 6.55
C ILE A 215 -8.65 -21.44 6.40
N ASP A 216 -7.40 -21.92 6.37
CA ASP A 216 -6.23 -21.05 6.17
C ASP A 216 -6.27 -20.40 4.79
N SER A 217 -6.66 -21.16 3.76
CA SER A 217 -6.82 -20.63 2.41
C SER A 217 -7.86 -19.50 2.35
N ASN A 218 -9.01 -19.69 3.01
CA ASN A 218 -10.06 -18.68 3.09
C ASN A 218 -9.59 -17.39 3.80
N ILE A 219 -8.88 -17.52 4.93
CA ILE A 219 -8.31 -16.37 5.65
C ILE A 219 -7.38 -15.58 4.73
N ILE A 220 -6.45 -16.26 4.07
CA ILE A 220 -5.43 -15.62 3.25
C ILE A 220 -6.06 -14.95 2.02
N GLN A 221 -7.04 -15.58 1.38
CA GLN A 221 -7.75 -15.01 0.23
C GLN A 221 -8.49 -13.71 0.61
N ASN A 222 -9.15 -13.69 1.76
CA ASN A 222 -9.87 -12.51 2.25
C ASN A 222 -8.92 -11.38 2.64
N ILE A 223 -7.81 -11.70 3.32
CA ILE A 223 -6.77 -10.71 3.64
C ILE A 223 -6.14 -10.15 2.36
N ARG A 224 -5.94 -10.98 1.33
CA ARG A 224 -5.45 -10.55 0.01
C ARG A 224 -6.44 -9.63 -0.71
N PHE A 225 -7.74 -9.91 -0.61
CA PHE A 225 -8.75 -9.02 -1.17
C PHE A 225 -8.72 -7.65 -0.48
N LEU A 226 -8.63 -7.65 0.85
CA LEU A 226 -8.59 -6.44 1.65
C LEU A 226 -7.30 -5.64 1.44
N SER A 227 -6.16 -6.31 1.33
CA SER A 227 -4.87 -5.66 1.08
C SER A 227 -4.82 -4.97 -0.27
N LYS A 228 -5.47 -5.51 -1.31
CA LYS A 228 -5.59 -4.83 -2.61
C LYS A 228 -6.32 -3.49 -2.47
N GLN A 229 -7.42 -3.45 -1.72
CA GLN A 229 -8.12 -2.18 -1.46
C GLN A 229 -7.28 -1.23 -0.62
N ALA A 230 -6.65 -1.74 0.44
CA ALA A 230 -5.77 -0.99 1.31
C ALA A 230 -4.59 -0.35 0.54
N TYR A 231 -3.99 -1.09 -0.39
CA TYR A 231 -2.89 -0.63 -1.22
C TYR A 231 -3.31 0.53 -2.14
N VAL A 232 -4.48 0.43 -2.77
CA VAL A 232 -5.06 1.54 -3.56
C VAL A 232 -5.21 2.78 -2.68
N ILE A 233 -5.77 2.64 -1.46
CA ILE A 233 -5.93 3.78 -0.55
C ILE A 233 -4.59 4.34 -0.09
N LEU A 234 -3.63 3.49 0.27
CA LEU A 234 -2.28 3.91 0.65
C LEU A 234 -1.66 4.75 -0.47
N GLN A 235 -1.85 4.37 -1.72
CA GLN A 235 -1.35 5.10 -2.88
C GLN A 235 -2.06 6.44 -3.07
N LEU A 236 -3.39 6.46 -2.96
CA LEU A 236 -4.17 7.71 -3.00
C LEU A 236 -3.71 8.70 -1.92
N LEU A 237 -3.46 8.21 -0.70
CA LEU A 237 -3.08 9.01 0.46
C LEU A 237 -1.60 9.44 0.44
N CYS A 238 -0.69 8.62 -0.07
CA CYS A 238 0.74 8.95 -0.16
C CYS A 238 1.05 9.95 -1.29
N HIS A 239 0.29 9.95 -2.39
CA HIS A 239 0.51 10.85 -3.53
C HIS A 239 -0.24 12.19 -3.42
N GLY A 240 -0.98 12.42 -2.34
CA GLY A 240 -1.39 13.75 -1.88
C GLY A 240 -2.36 14.55 -2.76
N GLN A 241 -2.85 14.02 -3.89
CA GLN A 241 -3.68 14.78 -4.83
C GLN A 241 -4.71 13.94 -5.58
N ILE A 242 -5.56 13.20 -4.86
CA ILE A 242 -6.79 12.72 -5.48
C ILE A 242 -7.94 13.06 -4.56
N SER A 243 -8.63 14.15 -4.88
CA SER A 243 -10.03 14.31 -4.53
C SER A 243 -10.77 13.11 -5.14
N VAL A 244 -10.96 12.06 -4.34
CA VAL A 244 -11.81 10.92 -4.71
C VAL A 244 -13.26 11.34 -4.51
N SER A 245 -13.69 12.31 -5.31
CA SER A 245 -15.05 12.28 -5.77
C SER A 245 -15.08 11.22 -6.88
N GLN A 246 -15.72 10.09 -6.58
CA GLN A 246 -15.94 8.91 -7.42
C GLN A 246 -14.88 7.81 -7.31
N SER A 247 -15.35 6.72 -6.69
CA SER A 247 -14.78 5.40 -6.49
C SER A 247 -14.51 4.64 -7.80
N SER A 248 -13.66 5.15 -8.69
CA SER A 248 -13.25 4.37 -9.85
C SER A 248 -12.18 3.36 -9.44
N GLN A 249 -12.44 2.08 -9.73
CA GLN A 249 -11.49 1.00 -9.45
C GLN A 249 -10.21 1.22 -10.27
N CYS A 250 -9.04 1.02 -9.67
CA CYS A 250 -7.77 1.00 -10.42
C CYS A 250 -7.72 -0.32 -11.22
N ILE A 251 -7.66 -0.21 -12.54
CA ILE A 251 -7.62 -1.35 -13.47
C ILE A 251 -6.20 -1.87 -13.60
N LYS A 252 -5.22 -0.98 -13.75
CA LYS A 252 -3.81 -1.33 -13.96
C LYS A 252 -2.92 -0.19 -13.47
N ARG A 253 -1.80 -0.55 -12.86
CA ARG A 253 -0.75 0.35 -12.41
C ARG A 253 0.59 -0.21 -12.85
N GLU A 254 1.49 0.67 -13.27
CA GLU A 254 2.88 0.30 -13.46
C GLU A 254 3.65 0.41 -12.14
N SER A 255 4.34 -0.66 -11.77
CA SER A 255 5.09 -0.77 -10.52
C SER A 255 6.53 -0.27 -10.63
N ASP A 256 7.10 -0.23 -11.83
CA ASP A 256 8.49 0.16 -12.06
C ASP A 256 8.62 1.47 -12.83
N LEU A 257 9.33 2.44 -12.24
CA LEU A 257 9.51 3.79 -12.76
C LEU A 257 10.41 3.85 -14.00
N SER A 258 11.24 2.82 -14.24
CA SER A 258 12.11 2.76 -15.42
C SER A 258 11.38 2.30 -16.69
N SER A 259 10.30 1.52 -16.56
CA SER A 259 9.71 0.76 -17.68
C SER A 259 8.85 1.56 -18.66
N ILE A 260 8.38 2.76 -18.28
CA ILE A 260 7.46 3.58 -19.08
C ILE A 260 7.92 5.03 -19.13
N VAL A 261 8.16 5.52 -20.34
CA VAL A 261 8.58 6.88 -20.61
C VAL A 261 7.44 7.61 -21.33
N VAL A 262 6.88 8.65 -20.71
CA VAL A 262 5.68 9.34 -21.19
C VAL A 262 6.02 10.75 -21.64
N LEU A 263 5.70 11.06 -22.89
CA LEU A 263 5.84 12.39 -23.48
C LEU A 263 4.46 13.03 -23.67
N GLN A 264 4.26 14.17 -23.01
CA GLN A 264 3.07 14.99 -23.23
C GLN A 264 3.42 16.01 -24.32
N CYS A 265 2.94 15.76 -25.55
CA CYS A 265 3.31 16.54 -26.72
C CYS A 265 2.52 17.84 -26.81
N VAL A 266 2.72 18.72 -25.82
CA VAL A 266 2.30 20.12 -25.96
C VAL A 266 3.49 20.99 -26.36
N ASN A 267 4.74 20.60 -26.06
CA ASN A 267 5.88 21.53 -26.13
C ASN A 267 7.22 20.99 -26.69
N LYS A 268 7.28 19.86 -27.43
CA LYS A 268 8.57 19.24 -27.83
C LYS A 268 9.50 18.96 -26.64
N GLU A 269 8.91 18.63 -25.49
CA GLU A 269 9.67 18.28 -24.29
C GLU A 269 10.41 16.95 -24.49
N PRO A 270 11.57 16.74 -23.84
CA PRO A 270 12.28 15.47 -23.89
C PRO A 270 11.43 14.34 -23.29
N TRP A 271 11.76 13.10 -23.63
CA TRP A 271 11.16 11.91 -23.02
C TRP A 271 11.40 11.89 -21.50
N GLU A 272 10.33 11.80 -20.71
CA GLU A 272 10.42 11.79 -19.25
C GLU A 272 9.79 10.54 -18.63
N PRO A 273 10.44 9.91 -17.64
CA PRO A 273 9.86 8.79 -16.93
C PRO A 273 8.69 9.27 -16.06
N LYS A 274 7.53 8.62 -16.21
CA LYS A 274 6.33 8.89 -15.40
C LYS A 274 5.70 7.58 -14.97
N GLN A 275 5.24 7.53 -13.73
CA GLN A 275 4.39 6.44 -13.28
C GLN A 275 3.01 6.59 -13.90
N MET A 276 2.47 5.52 -14.48
CA MET A 276 1.15 5.51 -15.10
C MET A 276 0.16 4.63 -14.33
N GLU A 277 -1.04 5.14 -14.11
CA GLU A 277 -2.12 4.44 -13.42
C GLU A 277 -3.44 4.59 -14.19
N LEU A 278 -4.02 3.46 -14.60
CA LEU A 278 -5.31 3.39 -15.25
C LEU A 278 -6.41 3.09 -14.23
N PHE A 279 -7.40 3.97 -14.19
CA PHE A 279 -8.66 3.81 -13.48
C PHE A 279 -9.80 3.64 -14.48
N GLU A 280 -10.98 3.21 -14.02
CA GLU A 280 -12.16 3.04 -14.88
C GLU A 280 -12.56 4.32 -15.63
N SER A 281 -12.37 5.49 -15.02
CA SER A 281 -12.80 6.78 -15.58
C SER A 281 -11.65 7.70 -15.99
N LYS A 282 -10.41 7.41 -15.61
CA LYS A 282 -9.26 8.30 -15.85
C LYS A 282 -7.93 7.56 -15.98
N LEU A 283 -7.00 8.16 -16.70
CA LEU A 283 -5.59 7.76 -16.76
C LEU A 283 -4.75 8.81 -16.02
N LEU A 284 -3.96 8.41 -15.03
CA LEU A 284 -3.07 9.29 -14.27
C LEU A 284 -1.61 9.09 -14.69
N PHE A 285 -0.88 10.19 -14.69
CA PHE A 285 0.57 10.24 -14.86
C PHE A 285 1.18 10.97 -13.66
N THR A 286 2.13 10.35 -12.99
CA THR A 286 2.79 10.92 -11.81
C THR A 286 4.29 11.03 -12.07
N LYS A 287 4.83 12.22 -11.84
CA LYS A 287 6.27 12.51 -11.83
C LYS A 287 6.61 13.17 -10.50
N THR A 288 7.37 12.48 -9.65
CA THR A 288 7.77 12.93 -8.31
C THR A 288 6.59 13.47 -7.47
N LYS A 289 6.25 14.76 -7.59
CA LYS A 289 5.15 15.44 -6.88
C LYS A 289 4.10 16.08 -7.79
N GLN A 290 4.23 15.94 -9.11
CA GLN A 290 3.27 16.45 -10.08
C GLN A 290 2.45 15.28 -10.64
N THR A 291 1.14 15.37 -10.51
CA THR A 291 0.19 14.41 -11.09
C THR A 291 -0.64 15.10 -12.15
N SER A 292 -0.66 14.55 -13.36
CA SER A 292 -1.59 14.94 -14.41
C SER A 292 -2.57 13.80 -14.70
N SER A 293 -3.76 14.15 -15.19
CA SER A 293 -4.82 13.17 -15.44
C SER A 293 -5.54 13.42 -16.75
N ILE A 294 -5.93 12.35 -17.45
CA ILE A 294 -6.84 12.39 -18.58
C ILE A 294 -8.15 11.70 -18.18
N CYS A 295 -9.29 12.35 -18.43
CA CYS A 295 -10.58 11.67 -18.35
C CYS A 295 -10.75 10.71 -19.55
N LEU A 296 -11.02 9.43 -19.31
CA LEU A 296 -11.13 8.43 -20.38
C LEU A 296 -12.32 8.67 -21.30
N SER A 297 -13.38 9.31 -20.80
CA SER A 297 -14.51 9.72 -21.64
C SER A 297 -14.15 10.74 -22.71
N ASN A 298 -13.04 11.47 -22.51
CA ASN A 298 -12.58 12.52 -23.42
C ASN A 298 -11.54 12.00 -24.42
N VAL A 299 -11.08 10.75 -24.24
CA VAL A 299 -10.14 10.10 -25.15
C VAL A 299 -10.88 9.83 -26.46
N VAL A 300 -10.45 10.50 -27.51
CA VAL A 300 -11.00 10.35 -28.85
C VAL A 300 -10.50 9.05 -29.46
N HIS A 301 -9.19 8.82 -29.38
CA HIS A 301 -8.53 7.70 -30.03
C HIS A 301 -7.31 7.21 -29.21
N VAL A 302 -7.04 5.90 -29.31
CA VAL A 302 -5.80 5.24 -28.87
C VAL A 302 -5.15 4.61 -30.10
N GLU A 303 -4.10 5.24 -30.63
CA GLU A 303 -3.39 4.82 -31.85
C GLU A 303 -2.11 4.06 -31.49
N GLU A 304 -1.75 3.12 -32.35
CA GLU A 304 -0.46 2.43 -32.33
C GLU A 304 0.48 3.22 -33.24
N ASP A 305 1.63 3.64 -32.74
CA ASP A 305 2.61 4.34 -33.57
C ASP A 305 3.52 3.31 -34.23
N CYS A 306 3.24 2.98 -35.49
CA CYS A 306 4.04 2.04 -36.27
C CYS A 306 5.30 2.69 -36.89
N SER A 307 5.60 3.96 -36.59
CA SER A 307 6.47 4.75 -37.46
C SER A 307 7.97 4.52 -37.33
N ASN A 308 8.48 3.86 -36.29
CA ASN A 308 9.88 3.45 -36.15
C ASN A 308 9.97 2.57 -34.90
N GLU A 309 10.48 1.33 -34.97
CA GLU A 309 10.94 0.33 -33.94
C GLU A 309 10.76 0.57 -32.41
N GLU A 310 9.91 1.49 -32.00
CA GLU A 310 9.69 1.98 -30.66
C GLU A 310 8.26 1.58 -30.30
N LEU A 311 8.11 0.88 -29.19
CA LEU A 311 6.82 0.43 -28.68
C LEU A 311 6.07 1.64 -28.12
N CYS A 312 5.43 2.41 -28.99
CA CYS A 312 4.83 3.70 -28.67
C CYS A 312 3.31 3.69 -28.89
N LEU A 313 2.59 4.16 -27.87
CA LEU A 313 1.14 4.31 -27.84
C LEU A 313 0.77 5.80 -27.85
N ILE A 314 -0.13 6.20 -28.75
CA ILE A 314 -0.61 7.57 -28.83
C ILE A 314 -2.03 7.65 -28.27
N VAL A 315 -2.22 8.45 -27.23
CA VAL A 315 -3.52 8.74 -26.62
C VAL A 315 -3.95 10.15 -27.00
N ALA A 316 -4.96 10.25 -27.86
CA ALA A 316 -5.54 11.51 -28.28
C ALA A 316 -6.78 11.84 -27.44
N SER A 317 -6.77 12.96 -26.73
CA SER A 317 -7.84 13.35 -25.80
C SER A 317 -8.22 14.83 -25.91
N THR A 318 -9.46 15.15 -25.55
CA THR A 318 -9.99 16.52 -25.55
C THR A 318 -10.00 17.10 -24.13
N MET A 319 -9.71 18.39 -24.00
CA MET A 319 -9.63 19.06 -22.69
C MET A 319 -10.97 19.28 -21.98
N SER A 320 -12.12 19.14 -22.65
CA SER A 320 -13.45 19.34 -22.04
C SER A 320 -14.57 18.69 -22.85
N THR A 321 -15.58 18.17 -22.15
CA THR A 321 -16.87 17.72 -22.72
C THR A 321 -17.89 18.84 -22.84
N VAL A 322 -17.61 20.06 -22.34
CA VAL A 322 -18.65 21.06 -22.02
C VAL A 322 -18.57 22.36 -22.82
N SER A 323 -17.51 22.67 -23.57
CA SER A 323 -17.48 23.95 -24.30
C SER A 323 -18.26 23.88 -25.63
N ARG A 324 -19.52 24.32 -25.63
CA ARG A 324 -20.35 24.48 -26.84
C ARG A 324 -19.82 25.55 -27.82
N TYR A 325 -18.85 26.37 -27.43
CA TYR A 325 -18.35 27.47 -28.25
C TYR A 325 -16.87 27.79 -27.96
N SER A 326 -15.94 27.03 -28.56
CA SER A 326 -14.54 27.42 -28.86
C SER A 326 -13.77 26.16 -29.30
N SER A 327 -12.76 26.34 -30.16
CA SER A 327 -11.87 25.29 -30.68
C SER A 327 -11.53 24.19 -29.66
N ILE A 328 -12.00 22.96 -29.91
CA ILE A 328 -11.68 21.80 -29.07
C ILE A 328 -10.18 21.52 -29.22
N LYS A 329 -9.40 21.86 -28.19
CA LYS A 329 -7.97 21.57 -28.17
C LYS A 329 -7.77 20.06 -28.00
N LEU A 330 -7.26 19.43 -29.06
CA LEU A 330 -6.81 18.04 -29.02
C LEU A 330 -5.42 17.97 -28.38
N ILE A 331 -5.25 17.07 -27.43
CA ILE A 331 -3.98 16.76 -26.79
C ILE A 331 -3.59 15.35 -27.22
N ARG A 332 -2.35 15.20 -27.69
CA ARG A 332 -1.75 13.90 -27.98
C ARG A 332 -0.68 13.60 -26.92
N ILE A 333 -0.78 12.42 -26.32
CA ILE A 333 0.17 11.91 -25.34
C ILE A 333 0.81 10.67 -25.92
N TYR A 334 2.13 10.65 -25.96
CA TYR A 334 2.93 9.56 -26.51
C TYR A 334 3.52 8.79 -25.33
N ILE A 335 3.30 7.48 -25.31
CA ILE A 335 3.71 6.60 -24.21
C ILE A 335 4.61 5.54 -24.81
N ARG A 336 5.89 5.57 -24.44
CA ARG A 336 6.88 4.59 -24.87
C ARG A 336 7.06 3.53 -23.80
N PHE A 337 7.09 2.27 -24.23
CA PHE A 337 7.31 1.10 -23.39
C PHE A 337 8.68 0.49 -23.69
N GLU A 338 9.32 -0.07 -22.67
CA GLU A 338 10.60 -0.78 -22.83
C GLU A 338 10.41 -2.19 -23.41
N ASN A 339 9.27 -2.83 -23.15
CA ASN A 339 9.01 -4.20 -23.59
C ASN A 339 7.65 -4.36 -24.30
N GLN A 340 7.58 -5.33 -25.21
CA GLN A 340 6.42 -5.55 -26.07
C GLN A 340 5.20 -6.07 -25.30
N ASN A 341 5.42 -6.81 -24.21
CA ASN A 341 4.34 -7.37 -23.40
C ASN A 341 3.56 -6.29 -22.67
N ASP A 342 4.25 -5.35 -22.04
CA ASP A 342 3.66 -4.21 -21.35
C ASP A 342 2.95 -3.30 -22.35
N TYR A 343 3.54 -3.05 -23.52
CA TYR A 343 2.88 -2.35 -24.61
C TYR A 343 1.53 -2.99 -24.98
N ILE A 344 1.52 -4.29 -25.29
CA ILE A 344 0.30 -5.02 -25.68
C ILE A 344 -0.73 -5.01 -24.54
N MET A 345 -0.28 -5.24 -23.30
CA MET A 345 -1.16 -5.22 -22.13
C MET A 345 -1.81 -3.85 -21.94
N TRP A 346 -1.01 -2.78 -21.93
CA TRP A 346 -1.50 -1.42 -21.73
C TRP A 346 -2.41 -0.96 -22.85
N LEU A 347 -2.09 -1.28 -24.10
CA LEU A 347 -2.96 -1.04 -25.26
C LEU A 347 -4.35 -1.66 -25.04
N ASN A 348 -4.40 -2.94 -24.65
CA ASN A 348 -5.65 -3.67 -24.43
C ASN A 348 -6.44 -3.10 -23.24
N TYR A 349 -5.78 -2.86 -22.11
CA TYR A 349 -6.43 -2.27 -20.94
C TYR A 349 -7.00 -0.89 -21.23
N LEU A 350 -6.24 -0.04 -21.93
CA LEU A 350 -6.66 1.32 -22.24
C LEU A 350 -7.82 1.33 -23.26
N LYS A 351 -7.74 0.54 -24.35
CA LYS A 351 -8.85 0.41 -25.32
C LYS A 351 -10.14 -0.04 -24.62
N ASN A 352 -10.04 -1.03 -23.74
CA ASN A 352 -11.21 -1.54 -22.98
C ASN A 352 -11.76 -0.51 -21.99
N ALA A 353 -10.90 0.18 -21.25
CA ALA A 353 -11.32 1.19 -20.28
C ALA A 353 -11.96 2.42 -20.96
N VAL A 354 -11.37 2.89 -22.07
CA VAL A 354 -11.95 3.98 -22.88
C VAL A 354 -13.31 3.61 -23.43
N LYS A 355 -13.47 2.38 -23.96
CA LYS A 355 -14.76 1.89 -24.44
C LYS A 355 -15.82 1.92 -23.33
N LYS A 356 -15.52 1.31 -22.17
CA LYS A 356 -16.43 1.31 -21.01
C LYS A 356 -16.80 2.72 -20.54
N ALA A 357 -15.82 3.62 -20.44
CA ALA A 357 -16.06 5.00 -20.00
C ALA A 357 -16.97 5.77 -20.98
N LYS A 358 -16.86 5.51 -22.29
CA LYS A 358 -17.75 6.09 -23.30
C LYS A 358 -19.16 5.52 -23.20
N ASP A 359 -19.29 4.20 -23.06
CA ASP A 359 -20.59 3.52 -22.95
C ASP A 359 -21.38 4.01 -21.72
N GLN A 360 -20.72 4.17 -20.58
CA GLN A 360 -21.33 4.72 -19.35
C GLN A 360 -21.80 6.17 -19.52
N ASN A 361 -21.01 7.01 -20.20
CA ASN A 361 -21.39 8.41 -20.46
C ASN A 361 -22.56 8.54 -21.45
N TRP A 362 -22.70 7.60 -22.38
CA TRP A 362 -23.86 7.53 -23.27
C TRP A 362 -25.13 7.13 -22.51
N SER A 363 -25.05 6.13 -21.62
CA SER A 363 -26.19 5.71 -20.78
C SER A 363 -26.73 6.86 -19.93
N MET A 364 -25.84 7.62 -19.26
CA MET A 364 -26.25 8.74 -18.41
C MET A 364 -26.85 9.91 -19.19
N LYS A 365 -26.47 10.14 -20.45
CA LYS A 365 -27.08 11.19 -21.28
C LYS A 365 -28.49 10.83 -21.76
N ASN A 366 -28.78 9.53 -21.89
CA ASN A 366 -30.08 9.05 -22.32
C ASN A 366 -31.10 8.90 -21.18
N GLU A 367 -30.64 8.87 -19.91
CA GLU A 367 -31.52 8.87 -18.74
C GLU A 367 -32.04 10.27 -18.34
N VAL A 368 -31.52 11.36 -18.93
CA VAL A 368 -31.93 12.75 -18.64
C VAL A 368 -32.99 13.27 -19.63
N VAL A 369 -33.58 12.39 -20.46
CA VAL A 369 -34.70 12.72 -21.33
C VAL A 369 -35.92 11.90 -20.92
N ILE A 370 -36.52 12.25 -19.78
CA ILE A 370 -37.95 12.02 -19.49
C ILE A 370 -38.51 13.27 -18.84
#